data_AF-A0A8C4WYE4-F1
#
_entry.id   AF-A0A8C4WYE4-F1
#
_cell.length_a   1.000
_cell.length_b   1.000
_cell.length_c   1.000
_cell.angle_alpha   90.00
_cell.angle_beta   90.00
_cell.angle_gamma   90.00
#
_symmetry.space_group_name_H-M   'P 1'
#
loop_
_entity.id
_entity.type
_entity.pdbx_description
1 polymer ?
#
loop_
_entity_poly.entity_id
_entity_poly.type
_entity_poly.pdbx_seq_one_letter_code
_entity_poly.pdbx_strand_id
1 'polypeptide(L)'
;MEFQAVLLAGGRGSRLTELTASVPKPLLPVGNRPMIWYPLNLLERAGFEEVIVIATKEVRNQLNTFPALSTKVRLDYQIIPEDSDSSTADSLRLVLVTLNLCWYKFLLQSFTQTVEHLME
;
A
#
# COMPACT_ATOMS: atom_id res chain seq x y z
N MET A 1 2.65 -21.26 -2.38
CA MET A 1 1.97 -20.19 -1.63
C MET A 1 2.26 -18.91 -2.36
N GLU A 2 1.23 -18.22 -2.82
CA GLU A 2 1.36 -16.84 -3.30
C GLU A 2 1.30 -15.93 -2.07
N PHE A 3 2.35 -15.17 -1.82
CA PHE A 3 2.40 -14.22 -0.71
C PHE A 3 1.99 -12.84 -1.21
N GLN A 4 1.13 -12.15 -0.44
CA GLN A 4 0.78 -10.77 -0.71
C GLN A 4 1.64 -9.84 0.15
N ALA A 5 2.34 -8.91 -0.48
CA ALA A 5 3.08 -7.88 0.23
C ALA A 5 2.16 -6.72 0.63
N VAL A 6 2.25 -6.30 1.90
CA VAL A 6 1.50 -5.17 2.46
C VAL A 6 2.48 -4.20 3.12
N LEU A 7 2.37 -2.92 2.78
CA LEU A 7 3.20 -1.84 3.31
C LEU A 7 2.33 -0.83 4.09
N LEU A 8 2.64 -0.66 5.37
CA LEU A 8 1.93 0.27 6.25
C LEU A 8 2.61 1.64 6.23
N ALA A 9 2.02 2.60 5.53
CA ALA A 9 2.53 3.96 5.33
C ALA A 9 1.60 5.05 5.89
N GLY A 10 0.64 4.70 6.77
CA GLY A 10 -0.33 5.64 7.35
C GLY A 10 0.06 6.26 8.70
N GLY A 11 1.22 5.93 9.27
CA GLY A 11 1.58 6.35 10.63
C GLY A 11 1.85 7.85 10.75
N ARG A 12 1.08 8.56 11.59
CA ARG A 12 1.10 10.03 11.68
C ARG A 12 2.45 10.65 11.94
N GLY A 13 3.15 10.26 13.00
CA GLY A 13 4.19 11.20 13.40
C GLY A 13 4.63 11.18 14.82
N SER A 14 3.67 11.09 15.73
CA SER A 14 3.64 11.68 17.09
C SER A 14 4.94 11.93 17.85
N ARG A 15 5.99 11.12 17.68
CA ARG A 15 7.33 11.31 18.27
C ARG A 15 8.29 12.19 17.44
N LEU A 16 7.93 12.53 16.21
CA LEU A 16 8.71 13.33 15.24
C LEU A 16 7.91 14.53 14.71
N THR A 17 6.96 15.03 15.51
CA THR A 17 5.94 16.01 15.11
C THR A 17 6.50 17.27 14.46
N GLU A 18 7.67 17.76 14.88
CA GLU A 18 8.31 18.94 14.27
C GLU A 18 8.76 18.70 12.83
N LEU A 19 9.24 17.49 12.51
CA LEU A 19 9.66 17.12 11.15
C LEU A 19 8.50 16.61 10.28
N THR A 20 7.43 16.11 10.91
CA THR A 20 6.27 15.54 10.22
C THR A 20 5.11 16.52 10.04
N ALA A 21 5.27 17.78 10.47
CA ALA A 21 4.25 18.82 10.33
C ALA A 21 4.01 19.25 8.87
N SER A 22 5.00 19.06 7.99
CA SER A 22 4.92 19.45 6.58
C SER A 22 5.07 18.29 5.60
N VAL A 23 5.66 17.17 6.03
CA VAL A 23 5.87 15.98 5.21
C VAL A 23 5.51 14.73 6.01
N PRO A 24 4.62 13.86 5.51
CA PRO A 24 4.31 12.59 6.15
C PRO A 24 5.56 11.71 6.33
N LYS A 25 5.63 10.96 7.43
CA LYS A 25 6.74 10.06 7.77
C LYS A 25 7.28 9.20 6.62
N PRO A 26 6.42 8.53 5.80
CA PRO A 26 6.91 7.65 4.73
C PRO A 26 7.70 8.39 3.64
N LEU A 27 7.47 9.70 3.51
CA LEU A 27 8.09 10.55 2.51
C LEU A 27 9.28 11.34 3.05
N LEU A 28 9.57 11.23 4.34
CA LEU A 28 10.77 11.84 4.91
C LEU A 28 12.01 11.31 4.18
N PRO A 29 12.92 12.20 3.76
CA PRO A 29 14.15 11.78 3.11
C PRO A 29 15.04 11.05 4.10
N VAL A 30 15.50 9.86 3.70
CA VAL A 30 16.56 9.13 4.37
C VAL A 30 17.70 9.03 3.37
N GLY A 31 18.77 9.79 3.59
CA GLY A 31 19.82 9.96 2.58
C GLY A 31 19.28 10.64 1.31
N ASN A 32 19.36 9.95 0.16
CA ASN A 32 18.96 10.47 -1.15
C ASN A 32 17.59 9.94 -1.64
N ARG A 33 16.88 9.15 -0.83
CA ARG A 33 15.60 8.52 -1.20
C ARG A 33 14.56 8.73 -0.10
N PRO A 34 13.26 8.78 -0.41
CA PRO A 34 12.23 8.81 0.62
C PRO A 34 12.21 7.49 1.40
N MET A 35 11.81 7.54 2.68
CA MET A 35 11.80 6.37 3.56
C MET A 35 11.06 5.16 2.98
N ILE A 36 9.93 5.39 2.29
CA ILE A 36 9.13 4.35 1.66
C ILE A 36 9.84 3.61 0.52
N TRP A 37 10.85 4.21 -0.11
CA TRP A 37 11.57 3.60 -1.24
C TRP A 37 12.33 2.34 -0.82
N TYR A 38 12.88 2.32 0.40
CA TYR A 38 13.68 1.21 0.91
C TYR A 38 12.91 -0.11 1.04
N PRO A 39 11.74 -0.16 1.71
CA PRO A 39 10.95 -1.39 1.75
C PRO A 39 10.40 -1.78 0.38
N LEU A 40 10.02 -0.82 -0.47
CA LEU A 40 9.58 -1.12 -1.84
C LEU A 40 10.70 -1.78 -2.67
N ASN A 41 11.91 -1.25 -2.61
CA ASN A 41 13.08 -1.83 -3.28
C ASN A 41 13.43 -3.22 -2.72
N LEU A 42 13.21 -3.46 -1.43
CA LEU A 42 13.39 -4.80 -0.85
C LEU A 42 12.36 -5.80 -1.42
N LEU A 43 11.09 -5.39 -1.50
CA LEU A 43 10.00 -6.20 -2.05
C LEU A 43 10.20 -6.47 -3.55
N GLU A 44 10.62 -5.47 -4.31
CA GLU A 44 11.01 -5.62 -5.72
C GLU A 44 12.13 -6.66 -5.88
N ARG A 45 13.18 -6.56 -5.07
CA ARG A 45 14.31 -7.51 -5.10
C ARG A 45 13.95 -8.90 -4.62
N ALA A 46 12.91 -9.03 -3.79
CA ALA A 46 12.35 -10.31 -3.37
C ALA A 46 11.41 -10.94 -4.42
N GLY A 47 11.15 -10.26 -5.54
CA GLY A 47 10.33 -10.75 -6.64
C GLY A 47 8.84 -10.48 -6.52
N PHE A 48 8.41 -9.57 -5.63
CA PHE A 48 7.01 -9.15 -5.56
C PHE A 48 6.68 -8.23 -6.74
N GLU A 49 5.64 -8.57 -7.50
CA GLU A 49 5.13 -7.74 -8.59
C GLU A 49 4.09 -6.72 -8.14
N GLU A 50 3.44 -6.98 -7.01
CA GLU A 50 2.36 -6.16 -6.46
C GLU A 50 2.49 -5.98 -4.96
N VAL A 51 2.29 -4.74 -4.50
CA VAL A 51 2.34 -4.35 -3.10
C VAL A 51 1.13 -3.50 -2.77
N ILE A 52 0.43 -3.88 -1.70
CA ILE A 52 -0.69 -3.09 -1.17
C ILE A 52 -0.12 -2.08 -0.18
N VAL A 53 -0.25 -0.79 -0.48
CA VAL A 53 0.18 0.31 0.37
C VAL A 53 -1.02 0.86 1.11
N ILE A 54 -1.01 0.72 2.45
CA ILE A 54 -2.00 1.37 3.32
C ILE A 54 -1.49 2.76 3.68
N ALA A 55 -2.19 3.79 3.26
CA ALA A 55 -1.76 5.17 3.43
C ALA A 55 -2.93 6.11 3.69
N THR A 56 -2.65 7.29 4.24
CA THR A 56 -3.64 8.36 4.27
C THR A 56 -3.78 8.99 2.88
N LYS A 57 -4.87 9.73 2.66
CA LYS A 57 -5.11 10.43 1.39
C LYS A 57 -3.97 11.40 1.05
N GLU A 58 -3.43 12.08 2.05
CA GLU A 58 -2.29 12.99 1.91
C GLU A 58 -1.04 12.28 1.37
N VAL A 59 -0.66 11.16 1.99
CA VAL A 59 0.49 10.35 1.58
C VAL A 59 0.34 9.86 0.14
N ARG A 60 -0.84 9.34 -0.24
CA ARG A 60 -1.09 8.89 -1.62
C ARG A 60 -0.92 10.02 -2.63
N ASN A 61 -1.47 11.20 -2.34
CA ASN A 61 -1.37 12.34 -3.23
C ASN A 61 0.08 12.75 -3.46
N GLN A 62 0.88 12.80 -2.39
CA GLN A 62 2.29 13.17 -2.49
C GLN A 62 3.14 12.09 -3.16
N LEU A 63 2.83 10.80 -2.95
CA LEU A 63 3.53 9.69 -3.62
C LEU A 63 3.39 9.73 -5.15
N ASN A 64 2.19 10.03 -5.65
CA ASN A 64 1.96 10.16 -7.09
C ASN A 64 2.77 11.29 -7.73
N THR A 65 3.10 12.32 -6.96
CA THR A 65 3.89 13.47 -7.41
C THR A 65 5.38 13.27 -7.21
N PHE A 66 5.83 12.19 -6.54
CA PHE A 66 7.23 11.99 -6.18
C PHE A 66 8.01 11.29 -7.31
N PRO A 67 8.81 12.02 -8.12
CA PRO A 67 9.51 11.42 -9.27
C PRO A 67 10.59 10.42 -8.86
N ALA A 68 11.09 10.51 -7.62
CA ALA A 68 12.16 9.66 -7.10
C ALA A 68 11.71 8.24 -6.69
N LEU A 69 10.41 7.95 -6.76
CA LEU A 69 9.86 6.66 -6.34
C LEU A 69 10.04 5.55 -7.37
N SER A 70 10.45 5.87 -8.61
CA SER A 70 10.60 4.96 -9.77
C SER A 70 10.85 3.49 -9.38
N THR A 71 9.75 2.75 -9.19
CA THR A 71 9.74 1.33 -8.78
C THR A 71 9.00 0.56 -9.84
N LYS A 72 9.43 -0.67 -10.11
CA LYS A 72 8.79 -1.54 -11.11
C LYS A 72 7.57 -2.28 -10.55
N VAL A 73 7.40 -2.26 -9.24
CA VAL A 73 6.33 -2.96 -8.52
C VAL A 73 5.03 -2.18 -8.65
N ARG A 74 3.92 -2.87 -8.92
CA ARG A 74 2.59 -2.26 -8.92
C ARG A 74 2.17 -1.93 -7.49
N LEU A 75 1.74 -0.69 -7.27
CA LEU A 75 1.28 -0.23 -5.98
C LEU A 75 -0.25 -0.13 -5.98
N ASP A 76 -0.93 -0.96 -5.19
CA ASP A 76 -2.35 -0.81 -4.89
C ASP A 76 -2.52 0.01 -3.60
N TYR A 77 -3.31 1.07 -3.64
CA TYR A 77 -3.44 2.00 -2.51
C TYR A 77 -4.75 1.81 -1.77
N GLN A 78 -4.65 1.40 -0.52
CA GLN A 78 -5.78 1.36 0.41
C GLN A 78 -5.74 2.59 1.30
N ILE A 79 -6.74 3.47 1.13
CA ILE A 79 -6.82 4.73 1.87
C ILE A 79 -7.52 4.52 3.21
N ILE A 80 -6.84 4.91 4.28
CA ILE A 80 -7.41 4.96 5.62
C ILE A 80 -7.82 6.38 6.01
N PRO A 81 -8.96 6.55 6.72
CA PRO A 81 -9.37 7.84 7.25
C PRO A 81 -8.43 8.28 8.38
N GLU A 82 -8.03 9.54 8.35
CA GLU A 82 -7.04 10.12 9.26
C GLU A 82 -7.61 10.35 10.67
N ASP A 83 -8.92 10.53 10.75
CA ASP A 83 -9.71 10.96 11.89
C ASP A 83 -9.97 9.84 12.92
N SER A 84 -9.45 8.64 12.66
CA SER A 84 -9.36 7.58 13.66
C SER A 84 -7.98 7.62 14.31
N ASP A 85 -7.91 7.46 15.64
CA ASP A 85 -6.70 7.03 16.35
C ASP A 85 -6.34 5.60 15.91
N SER A 86 -6.16 5.39 14.61
CA SER A 86 -5.97 4.10 13.99
C SER A 86 -4.63 3.56 14.45
N SER A 87 -4.72 2.56 15.31
CA SER A 87 -3.56 1.77 15.64
C SER A 87 -3.09 1.01 14.40
N THR A 88 -1.86 0.50 14.44
CA THR A 88 -1.35 -0.44 13.44
C THR A 88 -2.30 -1.63 13.26
N ALA A 89 -2.93 -2.10 14.34
CA ALA A 89 -3.88 -3.21 14.31
C ALA A 89 -5.17 -2.86 13.54
N ASP A 90 -5.68 -1.63 13.68
CA ASP A 90 -6.88 -1.18 12.95
C ASP A 90 -6.62 -1.06 11.45
N SER A 91 -5.43 -0.59 11.07
CA SER A 91 -4.98 -0.55 9.68
C SER A 91 -4.93 -1.96 9.06
N LEU A 92 -4.43 -2.94 9.82
CA LEU A 92 -4.39 -4.33 9.38
C LEU A 92 -5.79 -4.95 9.29
N ARG A 93 -6.71 -4.62 10.21
CA ARG A 93 -8.09 -5.13 10.18
C ARG A 93 -8.82 -4.69 8.91
N LEU A 94 -8.63 -3.45 8.47
CA LEU A 94 -9.20 -2.93 7.23
C LEU A 94 -8.66 -3.71 6.02
N VAL A 95 -7.36 -4.00 5.99
CA VAL A 95 -6.77 -4.77 4.90
C VAL A 95 -7.15 -6.25 4.94
N LEU A 96 -7.32 -6.87 6.10
CA LEU A 96 -7.79 -8.26 6.18
C LEU A 96 -9.20 -8.40 5.59
N VAL A 97 -10.08 -7.41 5.81
CA VAL A 97 -11.41 -7.37 5.18
C VAL A 97 -11.28 -7.21 3.67
N THR A 98 -10.45 -6.27 3.19
CA THR A 98 -10.26 -6.04 1.76
C THR A 98 -9.59 -7.22 1.05
N LEU A 99 -8.60 -7.86 1.67
CA LEU A 99 -7.93 -9.04 1.14
C LEU A 99 -8.91 -10.20 1.00
N ASN A 100 -9.75 -10.46 2.01
CA ASN A 100 -10.79 -11.48 1.92
C ASN A 100 -11.83 -11.16 0.83
N LEU A 101 -12.19 -9.89 0.64
CA LEU A 101 -13.09 -9.47 -0.43
C LEU A 101 -12.45 -9.51 -1.82
N CYS A 102 -11.17 -9.17 -1.96
CA CYS A 102 -10.42 -9.30 -3.20
C CYS A 102 -10.25 -10.76 -3.59
N TRP A 103 -9.99 -11.66 -2.64
CA TRP A 103 -10.00 -13.10 -2.88
C TRP A 103 -11.36 -13.58 -3.39
N TYR A 104 -12.46 -13.11 -2.80
CA TYR A 104 -13.81 -13.45 -3.27
C TYR A 104 -14.12 -12.88 -4.66
N LYS A 105 -13.70 -11.64 -4.94
CA LYS A 105 -13.82 -11.01 -6.27
C LYS A 105 -12.97 -11.71 -7.32
N PHE A 106 -11.76 -12.10 -6.99
CA PHE A 106 -10.87 -12.86 -7.87
C PHE A 106 -11.48 -14.23 -8.19
N LEU A 107 -11.99 -14.94 -7.18
CA LEU A 107 -12.74 -16.19 -7.37
C LEU A 107 -13.94 -15.99 -8.31
N LEU A 108 -14.73 -14.94 -8.10
CA LEU A 108 -15.87 -14.64 -8.95
C LEU A 108 -15.46 -14.23 -10.37
N GLN A 109 -14.37 -13.49 -10.56
CA GLN A 109 -13.85 -13.09 -11.87
C GLN A 109 -13.29 -14.29 -12.65
N SER A 110 -12.50 -15.16 -12.01
CA SER A 110 -12.05 -16.41 -12.63
C SER A 110 -13.23 -17.32 -12.97
N PHE A 111 -14.29 -17.33 -12.16
CA PHE A 111 -15.50 -18.09 -12.47
C PHE A 111 -16.24 -17.53 -13.68
N THR A 112 -16.41 -16.20 -13.78
CA THR A 112 -17.05 -15.57 -14.95
C THR A 112 -16.25 -15.76 -16.23
N GLN A 113 -14.91 -15.64 -16.19
CA GLN A 113 -14.06 -15.89 -17.37
C GLN A 113 -14.11 -17.35 -17.82
N THR A 114 -14.18 -18.30 -16.88
CA THR A 114 -14.29 -19.73 -17.21
C THR A 114 -15.66 -20.07 -17.82
N VAL A 115 -16.73 -19.42 -17.37
CA VAL A 115 -18.08 -19.63 -17.92
C VAL A 115 -18.24 -18.97 -19.29
N GLU A 116 -17.66 -17.79 -19.52
CA GLU A 116 -17.64 -17.15 -20.84
C GLU A 116 -16.88 -18.00 -21.86
N HIS A 117 -15.73 -18.57 -21.48
CA HIS A 117 -14.94 -19.43 -22.36
C HIS A 117 -15.54 -20.82 -22.61
N LEU A 118 -16.48 -21.26 -21.77
CA LEU A 118 -17.27 -22.49 -21.97
C LEU A 118 -18.56 -22.28 -22.76
N MET A 119 -18.93 -21.02 -23.04
CA MET A 119 -20.13 -20.62 -23.77
C MET A 119 -19.84 -20.13 -25.21
N GLU A 120 -18.57 -20.19 -25.64
CA GLU A 120 -18.11 -20.07 -27.05
C GLU A 120 -17.71 -21.45 -27.60
#